data_AF-A0A8S1DSK4-F1
#
_entry.id   AF-A0A8S1DSK4-F1
#
_cell.length_a   1.000
_cell.length_b   1.000
_cell.length_c   1.000
_cell.angle_alpha   90.00
_cell.angle_beta   90.00
_cell.angle_gamma   90.00
#
_symmetry.space_group_name_H-M   'P 1'
#
loop_
_entity.id
_entity.type
_entity.pdbx_description
1 polymer ?
#
loop_
_entity_poly.entity_id
_entity_poly.type
_entity_poly.pdbx_seq_one_letter_code
_entity_poly.pdbx_strand_id
1 'polypeptide(L)'
;MNATQDSDDCACGMPRWLLTSALAYKQVHGPLAVAVCLLGSVANCLNLVVLRELRAAPVNRILSWLAMVDVFVMLLYLPFAYEVYIDPDRHWRSYLPAWAAFLLLHMQLAQVLHTASVLLTLLLATWRCLTLAQLTPGRGSGRRPSDSDTLLTVALVGCLVLAIVLCVPAFLCFTLSQRSSDEFPHTRYIITLSELAQSNGQYKYITISDIYIDQNA
;
A
#
# COMPACT_ATOMS: atom_id res chain seq x y z
N MET A 1 -12.58 -1.68 -48.32
CA MET A 1 -12.79 -1.06 -46.98
C MET A 1 -13.64 -2.05 -46.20
N ASN A 2 -13.22 -2.71 -45.14
CA ASN A 2 -12.05 -2.54 -44.27
C ASN A 2 -11.77 -3.92 -43.65
N ALA A 3 -10.55 -4.44 -43.81
CA ALA A 3 -10.09 -5.69 -43.23
C ALA A 3 -8.92 -5.36 -42.30
N THR A 4 -9.20 -5.15 -41.02
CA THR A 4 -8.19 -4.82 -39.98
C THR A 4 -8.61 -5.23 -38.56
N GLN A 5 -9.49 -6.22 -38.41
CA GLN A 5 -10.00 -6.60 -37.09
C GLN A 5 -9.98 -8.11 -36.91
N ASP A 6 -8.78 -8.72 -36.93
CA ASP A 6 -8.65 -10.12 -36.52
C ASP A 6 -7.19 -10.57 -36.21
N SER A 7 -6.35 -9.74 -35.60
CA SER A 7 -4.93 -10.13 -35.36
C SER A 7 -4.29 -9.66 -34.05
N ASP A 8 -4.98 -8.88 -33.21
CA ASP A 8 -4.39 -8.24 -32.02
C ASP A 8 -4.88 -8.79 -30.67
N ASP A 9 -5.73 -9.82 -30.69
CA ASP A 9 -6.28 -10.45 -29.48
C ASP A 9 -5.46 -11.72 -29.11
N CYS A 10 -4.76 -11.70 -27.98
CA CYS A 10 -4.21 -12.91 -27.37
C CYS A 10 -5.33 -13.75 -26.72
N ALA A 11 -5.03 -15.03 -26.40
CA ALA A 11 -5.96 -16.11 -26.01
C ALA A 11 -6.94 -15.83 -24.84
N CYS A 12 -6.87 -14.65 -24.20
CA CYS A 12 -7.77 -14.22 -23.14
C CYS A 12 -8.64 -12.99 -23.49
N GLY A 13 -8.65 -12.51 -24.74
CA GLY A 13 -9.39 -11.29 -25.14
C GLY A 13 -8.79 -10.00 -24.59
N MET A 14 -7.50 -10.04 -24.22
CA MET A 14 -6.76 -8.88 -23.74
C MET A 14 -6.01 -8.23 -24.90
N PRO A 15 -6.12 -6.90 -25.09
CA PRO A 15 -5.45 -6.23 -26.20
C PRO A 15 -3.93 -6.28 -26.00
N ARG A 16 -3.20 -6.64 -27.06
CA ARG A 16 -1.76 -6.91 -27.04
C ARG A 16 -0.90 -5.77 -26.44
N TRP A 17 -1.28 -4.51 -26.66
CA TRP A 17 -0.57 -3.34 -26.11
C TRP A 17 -0.60 -3.28 -24.58
N LEU A 18 -1.67 -3.79 -23.96
CA LEU A 18 -1.80 -3.83 -22.50
C LEU A 18 -0.87 -4.88 -21.92
N LEU A 19 -0.79 -6.05 -22.56
CA LEU A 19 0.12 -7.13 -22.17
C LEU A 19 1.58 -6.70 -22.28
N THR A 20 1.98 -6.10 -23.40
CA THR A 20 3.37 -5.64 -23.59
C THR A 20 3.75 -4.54 -22.59
N SER A 21 2.82 -3.63 -22.29
CA SER A 21 3.04 -2.56 -21.32
C SER A 21 3.14 -3.10 -19.89
N ALA A 22 2.29 -4.06 -19.52
CA ALA A 22 2.34 -4.71 -18.22
C ALA A 22 3.65 -5.48 -18.00
N LEU A 23 4.15 -6.18 -19.02
CA LEU A 23 5.42 -6.89 -18.98
C LEU A 23 6.61 -5.93 -18.85
N ALA A 24 6.63 -4.86 -19.65
CA ALA A 24 7.68 -3.84 -19.57
C ALA A 24 7.69 -3.13 -18.20
N TYR A 25 6.51 -2.78 -17.68
CA TYR A 25 6.36 -2.18 -16.36
C TYR A 25 6.90 -3.11 -15.26
N LYS A 26 6.58 -4.41 -15.32
CA LYS A 26 7.03 -5.38 -14.32
C LYS A 26 8.56 -5.45 -14.21
N GLN A 27 9.27 -5.39 -15.32
CA GLN A 27 10.74 -5.46 -15.34
C GLN A 27 11.41 -4.25 -14.68
N VAL A 28 10.85 -3.06 -14.86
CA VAL A 28 11.42 -1.81 -14.33
C VAL A 28 10.94 -1.53 -12.90
N HIS A 29 9.68 -1.83 -12.61
CA HIS A 29 9.02 -1.45 -11.36
C HIS A 29 9.70 -2.07 -10.15
N GLY A 30 10.11 -3.34 -10.22
CA GLY A 30 10.73 -4.04 -9.10
C GLY A 30 12.03 -3.43 -8.60
N PRO A 31 13.07 -3.35 -9.45
CA PRO A 31 14.34 -2.73 -9.07
C PRO A 31 14.18 -1.29 -8.59
N LEU A 32 13.31 -0.52 -9.26
CA LEU A 32 13.05 0.87 -8.89
C LEU A 32 12.37 0.98 -7.52
N ALA A 33 11.38 0.13 -7.25
CA ALA A 33 10.67 0.12 -5.97
C ALA A 33 11.61 -0.25 -4.81
N VAL A 34 12.50 -1.23 -4.99
CA VAL A 34 13.52 -1.59 -3.98
C VAL A 34 14.46 -0.41 -3.73
N ALA A 35 14.97 0.24 -4.78
CA ALA A 35 15.86 1.38 -4.65
C ALA A 35 15.20 2.54 -3.89
N VAL A 36 13.96 2.89 -4.25
CA VAL A 36 13.19 3.93 -3.57
C VAL A 36 12.93 3.56 -2.11
N CYS A 37 12.60 2.30 -1.80
CA CYS A 37 12.36 1.86 -0.43
C CYS A 37 13.61 1.92 0.45
N LEU A 38 14.78 1.56 -0.08
CA LEU A 38 16.05 1.66 0.64
C LEU A 38 16.42 3.12 0.92
N LEU A 39 16.39 3.96 -0.12
CA LEU A 39 16.71 5.39 0.02
C LEU A 39 15.71 6.10 0.94
N GLY A 40 14.42 5.80 0.78
CA GLY A 40 13.34 6.33 1.63
C GLY A 40 13.48 5.90 3.09
N SER A 41 13.85 4.64 3.35
CA SER A 41 14.11 4.16 4.72
C SER A 41 15.26 4.92 5.38
N VAL A 42 16.37 5.12 4.67
CA VAL A 42 17.52 5.89 5.18
C VAL A 42 17.13 7.34 5.46
N ALA A 43 16.47 8.00 4.51
CA ALA A 43 16.04 9.38 4.66
C ALA A 43 15.07 9.57 5.85
N ASN A 44 14.08 8.68 6.00
CA ASN A 44 13.13 8.76 7.11
C ASN A 44 13.75 8.38 8.47
N CYS A 45 14.71 7.46 8.51
CA CYS A 45 15.49 7.20 9.71
C CYS A 45 16.30 8.43 10.15
N LEU A 46 16.95 9.12 9.22
CA LEU A 46 17.66 10.36 9.50
C LEU A 46 16.71 11.44 10.02
N ASN A 47 15.52 11.58 9.41
CA ASN A 47 14.48 12.49 9.89
C ASN A 47 14.08 12.18 11.35
N LEU A 48 13.91 10.91 11.69
CA LEU A 48 13.55 10.49 13.05
C LEU A 48 14.65 10.83 14.07
N VAL A 49 15.92 10.62 13.72
CA VAL A 49 17.07 10.92 14.58
C VAL A 49 17.20 12.42 14.81
N VAL A 50 17.15 13.23 13.76
CA VAL A 50 17.26 14.70 13.86
C VAL A 50 16.10 15.29 14.68
N LEU A 51 14.87 14.83 14.42
CA LEU A 51 13.68 15.37 15.09
C LEU A 51 13.54 14.94 16.55
N ARG A 52 14.26 13.92 16.99
CA ARG A 52 14.25 13.46 18.39
C ARG A 52 14.73 14.57 19.35
N GLU A 53 15.79 15.27 19.00
CA GLU A 53 16.34 16.38 19.80
C GLU A 53 15.46 17.64 19.76
N LEU A 54 14.57 17.74 18.77
CA LEU A 54 13.71 18.90 18.52
C LEU A 54 12.22 18.61 18.85
N ARG A 55 11.92 17.53 19.59
CA ARG A 55 10.56 17.03 19.82
C ARG A 55 9.70 17.90 20.75
N ALA A 56 10.28 18.92 21.37
CA ALA A 56 9.53 19.89 22.18
C ALA A 56 8.42 20.57 21.36
N ALA A 57 8.69 20.89 20.08
CA ALA A 57 7.72 21.52 19.20
C ALA A 57 6.69 20.50 18.65
N PRO A 58 5.39 20.83 18.64
CA PRO A 58 4.32 19.90 18.21
C PRO A 58 4.46 19.48 16.74
N VAL A 59 4.93 20.37 15.88
CA VAL A 59 5.22 20.11 14.46
C VAL A 59 6.26 18.99 14.31
N ASN A 60 7.30 18.99 15.14
CA ASN A 60 8.38 18.01 15.09
C ASN A 60 7.93 16.65 15.65
N ARG A 61 6.95 16.63 16.57
CA ARG A 61 6.27 15.40 16.99
C ARG A 61 5.51 14.79 15.82
N ILE A 62 4.70 15.56 15.10
CA ILE A 62 3.95 15.07 13.94
C ILE A 62 4.91 14.52 12.87
N LEU A 63 5.97 15.27 12.55
CA LEU A 63 7.00 14.83 11.59
C LEU A 63 7.71 13.54 12.04
N SER A 64 7.93 13.35 13.34
CA SER A 64 8.51 12.11 13.87
C SER A 64 7.57 10.91 13.66
N TRP A 65 6.27 11.08 13.90
CA TRP A 65 5.27 10.03 13.66
C TRP A 65 5.13 9.72 12.17
N LEU A 66 5.13 10.75 11.32
CA LEU A 66 5.12 10.58 9.86
C LEU A 66 6.34 9.77 9.39
N ALA A 67 7.54 10.14 9.82
CA ALA A 67 8.77 9.42 9.50
C ALA A 67 8.73 7.96 10.00
N MET A 68 8.17 7.70 11.18
CA MET A 68 8.02 6.34 11.72
C MET A 68 7.07 5.49 10.86
N VAL A 69 5.92 6.04 10.47
CA VAL A 69 4.95 5.37 9.59
C VAL A 69 5.58 5.09 8.22
N ASP A 70 6.31 6.05 7.67
CA ASP A 70 6.97 5.91 6.37
C ASP A 70 8.08 4.84 6.41
N VAL A 71 8.90 4.78 7.47
CA VAL A 71 9.87 3.67 7.64
C VAL A 71 9.14 2.33 7.71
N PHE A 72 8.05 2.24 8.46
CA PHE A 72 7.34 0.99 8.66
C PHE A 72 6.72 0.46 7.36
N VAL A 73 6.16 1.33 6.50
CA VAL A 73 5.65 0.90 5.19
C VAL A 73 6.79 0.45 4.26
N MET A 74 7.95 1.10 4.28
CA MET A 74 9.11 0.69 3.47
C MET A 74 9.66 -0.66 3.93
N LEU A 75 9.75 -0.88 5.25
CA LEU A 75 10.17 -2.18 5.82
C LEU A 75 9.19 -3.29 5.50
N LEU A 76 7.89 -3.01 5.51
CA LEU A 76 6.87 -3.99 5.17
C LEU A 76 6.92 -4.39 3.67
N TYR A 77 7.37 -3.47 2.81
CA TYR A 77 7.52 -3.72 1.37
C TYR A 77 8.76 -4.56 1.01
N LEU A 78 9.86 -4.45 1.76
CA LEU A 78 11.10 -5.17 1.45
C LEU A 78 10.95 -6.70 1.35
N PRO A 79 10.27 -7.41 2.29
CA PRO A 79 10.06 -8.85 2.16
C PRO A 79 9.25 -9.22 0.92
N PHE A 80 8.21 -8.43 0.59
CA PHE A 80 7.43 -8.63 -0.63
C PHE A 80 8.31 -8.45 -1.88
N ALA A 81 9.09 -7.38 -1.93
CA ALA A 81 9.95 -7.09 -3.06
C ALA A 81 11.06 -8.13 -3.25
N TYR A 82 11.65 -8.64 -2.16
CA TYR A 82 12.62 -9.72 -2.21
C TYR A 82 12.03 -10.97 -2.87
N GLU A 83 10.86 -11.40 -2.41
CA GLU A 83 10.21 -12.61 -2.89
C GLU A 83 9.68 -12.50 -4.33
N VAL A 84 9.33 -11.29 -4.78
CA VAL A 84 8.77 -11.06 -6.12
C VAL A 84 9.84 -10.80 -7.17
N TYR A 85 10.95 -10.16 -6.80
CA TYR A 85 11.95 -9.68 -7.76
C TYR A 85 13.32 -10.34 -7.63
N ILE A 86 13.65 -10.92 -6.48
CA ILE A 86 14.98 -11.48 -6.20
C ILE A 86 14.95 -13.01 -6.16
N ASP A 87 13.89 -13.63 -5.63
CA ASP A 87 13.80 -15.10 -5.53
C ASP A 87 13.33 -15.75 -6.85
N PRO A 88 14.21 -16.51 -7.55
CA PRO A 88 13.85 -17.20 -8.80
C PRO A 88 12.93 -18.42 -8.57
N ASP A 89 12.87 -18.98 -7.36
CA ASP A 89 12.15 -20.23 -7.04
C ASP A 89 10.73 -19.99 -6.49
N ARG A 90 10.18 -18.78 -6.65
CA ARG A 90 8.84 -18.35 -6.19
C ARG A 90 7.69 -19.36 -6.42
N HIS A 91 7.77 -20.21 -7.44
CA HIS A 91 6.66 -21.07 -7.87
C HIS A 91 6.12 -22.00 -6.78
N TRP A 92 6.98 -22.51 -5.87
CA TRP A 92 6.53 -23.44 -4.83
C TRP A 92 5.79 -22.75 -3.67
N ARG A 93 6.01 -21.45 -3.45
CA ARG A 93 5.40 -20.72 -2.32
C ARG A 93 3.94 -20.35 -2.55
N SER A 94 3.46 -20.31 -3.80
CA SER A 94 2.04 -20.15 -4.11
C SER A 94 1.16 -21.31 -3.62
N TYR A 95 1.76 -22.43 -3.22
CA TYR A 95 1.08 -23.58 -2.61
C TYR A 95 1.02 -23.49 -1.07
N LEU A 96 1.78 -22.59 -0.45
CA LEU A 96 1.74 -22.41 1.01
C LEU A 96 0.60 -21.45 1.42
N PRO A 97 -0.31 -21.88 2.30
CA PRO A 97 -1.35 -21.00 2.82
C PRO A 97 -0.75 -19.81 3.60
N ALA A 98 0.40 -20.02 4.27
CA ALA A 98 1.11 -18.98 5.01
C ALA A 98 1.57 -17.82 4.11
N TRP A 99 2.00 -18.11 2.87
CA TRP A 99 2.42 -17.08 1.92
C TRP A 99 1.23 -16.24 1.42
N ALA A 100 0.12 -16.89 1.10
CA ALA A 100 -1.09 -16.18 0.69
C ALA A 100 -1.66 -15.31 1.82
N ALA A 101 -1.63 -15.80 3.06
CA ALA A 101 -2.00 -15.02 4.24
C ALA A 101 -1.04 -13.84 4.48
N PHE A 102 0.27 -14.05 4.30
CA PHE A 102 1.26 -12.97 4.35
C PHE A 102 0.99 -11.90 3.31
N LEU A 103 0.73 -12.28 2.05
CA LEU A 103 0.43 -11.32 0.98
C LEU A 103 -0.83 -10.50 1.29
N LEU A 104 -1.89 -11.15 1.75
CA LEU A 104 -3.11 -10.45 2.12
C LEU A 104 -2.85 -9.48 3.28
N LEU A 105 -2.16 -9.93 4.34
CA LEU A 105 -1.81 -9.09 5.48
C LEU A 105 -0.93 -7.91 5.06
N HIS A 106 0.09 -8.17 4.23
CA HIS A 106 1.01 -7.18 3.69
C HIS A 106 0.24 -6.08 2.93
N MET A 107 -0.66 -6.47 2.01
CA MET A 107 -1.43 -5.49 1.23
C MET A 107 -2.34 -4.63 2.11
N GLN A 108 -3.02 -5.24 3.09
CA GLN A 108 -3.91 -4.50 3.99
C GLN A 108 -3.13 -3.57 4.92
N LEU A 109 -2.04 -4.05 5.49
CA LEU A 109 -1.21 -3.25 6.39
C LEU A 109 -0.52 -2.11 5.64
N ALA A 110 -0.01 -2.34 4.42
CA ALA A 110 0.56 -1.30 3.57
C ALA A 110 -0.48 -0.22 3.22
N GLN A 111 -1.70 -0.62 2.86
CA GLN A 111 -2.81 0.29 2.55
C GLN A 111 -3.15 1.21 3.74
N VAL A 112 -3.26 0.65 4.94
CA VAL A 112 -3.54 1.42 6.16
C VAL A 112 -2.42 2.40 6.46
N LEU A 113 -1.17 1.97 6.38
CA LEU A 113 -0.01 2.81 6.69
C LEU A 113 0.14 3.97 5.70
N HIS A 114 -0.04 3.72 4.40
CA HIS A 114 -0.07 4.79 3.40
C HIS A 114 -1.18 5.79 3.68
N THR A 115 -2.39 5.30 4.00
CA THR A 115 -3.52 6.17 4.37
C THR A 115 -3.22 6.99 5.63
N ALA A 116 -2.59 6.38 6.63
CA ALA A 116 -2.16 7.06 7.85
C ALA A 116 -1.12 8.16 7.57
N SER A 117 -0.13 7.91 6.70
CA SER A 117 0.88 8.89 6.29
C SER A 117 0.24 10.13 5.63
N VAL A 118 -0.77 9.92 4.76
CA VAL A 118 -1.54 11.01 4.16
C VAL A 118 -2.30 11.80 5.22
N LEU A 119 -3.00 11.13 6.15
CA LEU A 119 -3.73 11.81 7.22
C LEU A 119 -2.82 12.58 8.17
N LEU A 120 -1.64 12.04 8.50
CA LEU A 120 -0.62 12.73 9.29
C LEU A 120 -0.05 13.96 8.56
N THR A 121 0.10 13.88 7.24
CA THR A 121 0.50 15.03 6.40
C THR A 121 -0.56 16.13 6.41
N LEU A 122 -1.85 15.75 6.34
CA LEU A 122 -2.96 16.70 6.49
C LEU A 122 -3.00 17.30 7.90
N LEU A 123 -2.76 16.49 8.94
CA LEU A 123 -2.65 16.98 10.32
C LEU A 123 -1.49 17.97 10.47
N LEU A 124 -0.34 17.71 9.85
CA LEU A 124 0.80 18.62 9.84
C LEU A 124 0.44 19.96 9.18
N ALA A 125 -0.21 19.92 8.01
CA ALA A 125 -0.61 21.12 7.28
C ALA A 125 -1.62 21.95 8.08
N THR A 126 -2.65 21.31 8.64
CA THR A 126 -3.66 21.98 9.46
C THR A 126 -3.06 22.56 10.73
N TRP A 127 -2.16 21.85 11.40
CA TRP A 127 -1.48 22.35 12.60
C TRP A 127 -0.64 23.59 12.29
N ARG A 128 0.11 23.59 11.17
CA ARG A 128 0.85 24.77 10.72
C ARG A 128 -0.08 25.96 10.46
N CYS A 129 -1.19 25.75 9.76
CA CYS A 129 -2.19 26.80 9.53
C CYS A 129 -2.78 27.36 10.82
N LEU A 130 -3.09 26.50 11.81
CA LEU A 130 -3.58 26.93 13.12
C LEU A 130 -2.54 27.77 13.86
N THR A 131 -1.27 27.35 13.88
CA THR A 131 -0.21 28.12 14.54
C THR A 131 -0.01 29.50 13.89
N LEU A 132 -0.09 29.57 12.55
CA LEU A 132 0.01 30.84 11.83
C LEU A 132 -1.19 31.75 12.09
N ALA A 133 -2.41 31.20 12.12
CA ALA A 133 -3.63 31.96 12.40
C ALA A 133 -3.68 32.49 13.86
N GLN A 134 -3.07 31.77 14.80
CA GLN A 134 -2.95 32.21 16.20
C GLN A 134 -1.89 33.31 16.39
N LEU A 135 -0.88 33.38 15.53
CA LEU A 135 0.14 34.44 15.55
C LEU A 135 -0.39 35.78 14.99
N THR A 136 -1.55 35.79 14.32
CA THR A 136 -2.19 37.02 13.83
C THR A 136 -2.73 37.87 14.99
N PRO A 137 -2.35 39.17 15.10
CA PRO A 137 -2.81 40.03 16.20
C PRO A 137 -4.34 40.19 16.20
N GLY A 138 -4.99 39.87 17.33
CA GLY A 138 -6.43 40.10 17.53
C GLY A 138 -7.29 38.86 17.82
N ARG A 139 -6.76 37.65 17.60
CA ARG A 139 -7.42 36.37 17.98
C ARG A 139 -6.68 35.70 19.13
N GLY A 140 -6.69 36.35 20.29
CA GLY A 140 -6.16 35.79 21.54
C GLY A 140 -7.00 34.61 22.03
N SER A 141 -6.83 33.43 21.43
CA SER A 141 -7.34 32.19 22.02
C SER A 141 -6.36 31.77 23.12
N GLY A 142 -6.74 31.98 24.38
CA GLY A 142 -5.99 31.58 25.57
C GLY A 142 -5.89 30.07 25.76
N ARG A 143 -5.41 29.34 24.75
CA ARG A 143 -5.26 27.90 24.80
C ARG A 143 -4.03 27.56 25.64
N ARG A 144 -4.26 26.95 26.81
CA ARG A 144 -3.18 26.55 27.72
C ARG A 144 -2.25 25.53 27.03
N PRO A 145 -0.93 25.61 27.24
CA PRO A 145 0.05 24.70 26.62
C PRO A 145 -0.14 23.22 27.01
N SER A 146 -0.77 22.95 28.17
CA SER A 146 -1.11 21.57 28.57
C SER A 146 -2.27 20.96 27.76
N ASP A 147 -3.14 21.79 27.18
CA ASP A 147 -4.32 21.35 26.44
C ASP A 147 -3.98 21.06 24.96
N SER A 148 -2.96 21.74 24.42
CA SER A 148 -2.48 21.51 23.05
C SER A 148 -1.80 20.16 22.87
N ASP A 149 -1.07 19.67 23.87
CA ASP A 149 -0.34 18.40 23.79
C ASP A 149 -1.29 17.19 23.82
N THR A 150 -2.32 17.25 24.67
CA THR A 150 -3.40 16.25 24.71
C THR A 150 -4.18 16.25 23.40
N LEU A 151 -4.57 17.43 22.88
CA LEU A 151 -5.28 17.51 21.60
C LEU A 151 -4.42 16.97 20.45
N LEU A 152 -3.13 17.29 20.42
CA LEU A 152 -2.23 16.78 19.39
C LEU A 152 -2.15 15.24 19.44
N THR A 153 -2.02 14.67 20.64
CA THR A 153 -1.96 13.22 20.82
C THR A 153 -3.27 12.57 20.38
N VAL A 154 -4.41 13.15 20.74
CA VAL A 154 -5.73 12.69 20.28
C VAL A 154 -5.87 12.80 18.77
N ALA A 155 -5.37 13.86 18.15
CA ALA A 155 -5.40 14.02 16.70
C ALA A 155 -4.50 13.00 15.99
N LEU A 156 -3.30 12.74 16.51
CA LEU A 156 -2.40 11.71 15.99
C LEU A 156 -3.05 10.32 16.04
N VAL A 157 -3.59 9.93 17.20
CA VAL A 157 -4.31 8.66 17.36
C VAL A 157 -5.56 8.63 16.48
N GLY A 158 -6.28 9.75 16.39
CA GLY A 158 -7.45 9.91 15.54
C GLY A 158 -7.13 9.68 14.06
N CYS A 159 -6.01 10.19 13.54
CA CYS A 159 -5.55 9.90 12.18
C CYS A 159 -5.28 8.41 11.96
N LEU A 160 -4.65 7.73 12.93
CA LEU A 160 -4.39 6.28 12.84
C LEU A 160 -5.69 5.47 12.83
N VAL A 161 -6.63 5.79 13.72
CA VAL A 161 -7.94 5.12 13.79
C VAL A 161 -8.75 5.40 12.52
N LEU A 162 -8.76 6.65 12.05
CA LEU A 162 -9.47 7.04 10.83
C LEU A 162 -8.90 6.33 9.60
N ALA A 163 -7.58 6.14 9.51
CA ALA A 163 -6.97 5.36 8.43
C ALA A 163 -7.54 3.93 8.38
N ILE A 164 -7.64 3.26 9.53
CA ILE A 164 -8.22 1.91 9.63
C ILE A 164 -9.68 1.92 9.17
N VAL A 165 -10.49 2.88 9.64
CA VAL A 165 -11.90 3.00 9.29
C VAL A 165 -12.09 3.21 7.78
N LEU A 166 -11.29 4.09 7.17
CA LEU A 166 -11.34 4.35 5.73
C LEU A 166 -10.92 3.13 4.89
N CYS A 167 -10.10 2.23 5.44
CA CYS A 167 -9.66 1.00 4.76
C CYS A 167 -10.61 -0.19 4.95
N VAL A 168 -11.61 -0.12 5.84
CA VAL A 168 -12.62 -1.18 6.05
C VAL A 168 -13.24 -1.72 4.75
N PRO A 169 -13.69 -0.90 3.78
CA PRO A 169 -14.24 -1.44 2.53
C PRO A 169 -13.22 -2.28 1.75
N ALA A 170 -11.94 -1.89 1.75
CA ALA A 170 -10.88 -2.69 1.13
C ALA A 170 -10.70 -4.03 1.85
N PHE A 171 -10.85 -4.07 3.18
CA PHE A 171 -10.78 -5.33 3.94
C PHE A 171 -11.91 -6.30 3.57
N LEU A 172 -13.11 -5.77 3.33
CA LEU A 172 -14.28 -6.57 2.98
C LEU A 172 -14.26 -7.08 1.53
N CYS A 173 -13.53 -6.39 0.64
CA CYS A 173 -13.44 -6.77 -0.77
C CYS A 173 -12.55 -7.98 -1.04
N PHE A 174 -11.54 -8.26 -0.21
CA PHE A 174 -10.56 -9.31 -0.48
C PHE A 174 -10.76 -10.53 0.42
N THR A 175 -10.83 -11.71 -0.18
CA THR A 175 -10.90 -13.01 0.51
C THR A 175 -9.83 -13.98 0.00
N LEU A 176 -9.42 -14.93 0.84
CA LEU A 176 -8.55 -16.02 0.41
C LEU A 176 -9.40 -17.11 -0.22
N SER A 177 -9.15 -17.42 -1.49
CA SER A 177 -9.82 -18.52 -2.18
C SER A 177 -8.81 -19.61 -2.54
N GLN A 178 -9.18 -20.85 -2.26
CA GLN A 178 -8.44 -22.03 -2.69
C GLN A 178 -8.96 -22.41 -4.08
N ARG A 179 -8.07 -22.44 -5.07
CA ARG A 179 -8.41 -22.99 -6.39
C ARG A 179 -7.74 -24.34 -6.56
N SER A 180 -8.53 -25.42 -6.45
CA SER A 180 -8.16 -26.73 -6.98
C SER A 180 -8.36 -26.68 -8.48
N SER A 181 -7.27 -26.82 -9.24
CA SER A 181 -7.36 -27.03 -10.68
C SER A 181 -7.50 -28.53 -10.92
N ASP A 182 -8.48 -28.95 -11.72
CA ASP A 182 -8.66 -30.37 -12.11
C ASP A 182 -7.51 -30.90 -12.98
N GLU A 183 -6.59 -30.02 -13.43
CA GLU A 183 -5.49 -30.32 -14.34
C GLU A 183 -4.14 -30.53 -13.62
N PHE A 184 -4.01 -30.13 -12.34
CA PHE A 184 -2.80 -30.33 -11.54
C PHE A 184 -3.13 -30.78 -10.10
N PRO A 185 -2.41 -31.76 -9.53
CA PRO A 185 -2.70 -32.35 -8.21
C PRO A 185 -2.41 -31.42 -7.01
N HIS A 186 -2.16 -30.12 -7.23
CA HIS A 186 -1.74 -29.18 -6.20
C HIS A 186 -2.67 -27.98 -6.12
N THR A 187 -3.22 -27.75 -4.92
CA THR A 187 -4.09 -26.61 -4.60
C THR A 187 -3.28 -25.32 -4.52
N ARG A 188 -3.63 -24.33 -5.35
CA ARG A 188 -2.99 -23.00 -5.31
C ARG A 188 -3.88 -22.04 -4.52
N TYR A 189 -3.25 -21.24 -3.65
CA TYR A 189 -3.93 -20.21 -2.87
C TYR A 189 -3.84 -18.88 -3.60
N ILE A 190 -5.00 -18.28 -3.91
CA ILE A 190 -5.09 -16.99 -4.59
C ILE A 190 -5.95 -16.02 -3.79
N ILE A 191 -5.65 -14.72 -3.93
CA ILE A 191 -6.45 -13.65 -3.36
C ILE A 191 -7.57 -13.35 -4.36
N THR A 192 -8.82 -13.47 -3.92
CA THR A 192 -10.02 -13.37 -4.73
C THR A 192 -10.96 -12.32 -4.13
N LEU A 193 -11.82 -11.72 -4.95
CA LEU A 193 -12.91 -10.87 -4.46
C LEU A 193 -13.87 -11.69 -3.57
N SER A 194 -14.35 -11.08 -2.48
CA SER A 194 -15.36 -11.70 -1.62
C SER A 194 -16.69 -11.91 -2.36
N GLU A 195 -17.52 -12.84 -1.88
CA GLU A 195 -18.83 -13.14 -2.49
C GLU A 195 -19.74 -11.91 -2.58
N LEU A 196 -19.63 -10.99 -1.61
CA LEU A 196 -20.30 -9.69 -1.59
C LEU A 196 -19.88 -8.77 -2.75
N ALA A 197 -18.61 -8.84 -3.16
CA ALA A 197 -18.11 -8.07 -4.31
C ALA A 197 -18.42 -8.77 -5.64
N GLN A 198 -18.51 -10.10 -5.66
CA GLN A 198 -18.89 -10.86 -6.85
C GLN A 198 -20.38 -10.79 -7.18
N SER A 199 -21.27 -10.67 -6.18
CA SER A 199 -22.72 -10.65 -6.41
C SER A 199 -23.20 -9.43 -7.21
N ASN A 200 -22.39 -8.36 -7.28
CA ASN A 200 -22.72 -7.13 -8.01
C ASN A 200 -22.23 -7.09 -9.47
N GLY A 201 -21.68 -8.20 -9.99
CA GLY A 201 -21.50 -8.43 -11.43
C GLY A 201 -20.15 -8.01 -12.03
N GLN A 202 -19.58 -8.92 -12.82
CA GLN A 202 -18.56 -8.71 -13.88
C GLN A 202 -17.15 -8.22 -13.48
N TYR A 203 -16.62 -8.56 -12.30
CA TYR A 203 -15.20 -8.35 -12.02
C TYR A 203 -14.39 -9.63 -12.25
N LYS A 204 -13.77 -9.76 -13.43
CA LYS A 204 -12.76 -10.77 -13.73
C LYS A 204 -11.39 -10.18 -13.41
N TYR A 205 -10.77 -10.59 -12.30
CA TYR A 205 -9.43 -10.16 -11.95
C TYR A 205 -8.41 -11.11 -12.59
N ILE A 206 -7.37 -10.54 -13.19
CA ILE A 206 -6.24 -11.28 -13.74
C ILE A 206 -5.24 -11.43 -12.61
N THR A 207 -4.99 -12.66 -12.15
CA THR A 207 -3.94 -12.88 -11.16
C THR A 207 -2.58 -12.90 -11.85
N ILE A 208 -1.53 -12.46 -11.16
CA ILE A 208 -0.15 -12.51 -11.68
C ILE A 208 0.27 -13.96 -12.03
N SER A 209 -0.40 -14.96 -11.45
CA SER A 209 -0.29 -16.36 -11.83
C SER A 209 -0.89 -16.69 -13.20
N ASP A 210 -2.01 -16.07 -13.58
CA ASP A 210 -2.66 -16.32 -14.88
C ASP A 210 -1.81 -15.77 -16.04
N ILE A 211 -1.08 -14.67 -15.80
CA ILE A 211 -0.12 -14.10 -16.76
C ILE A 211 1.11 -15.02 -16.96
N TYR A 212 1.44 -15.85 -15.97
CA TYR A 212 2.59 -16.77 -16.06
C TYR A 212 2.26 -18.12 -16.68
N ILE A 213 1.02 -18.61 -16.55
CA ILE A 213 0.60 -19.85 -17.21
C ILE A 213 0.59 -19.65 -18.74
N ASP A 214 0.22 -18.45 -19.21
CA ASP A 214 0.20 -18.09 -20.63
C ASP A 214 1.60 -17.79 -21.23
N GLN A 215 2.67 -17.85 -20.44
CA GLN A 215 4.05 -17.75 -20.94
C GLN A 215 4.66 -19.10 -21.34
N ASN A 216 4.03 -20.21 -20.91
CA ASN A 216 4.51 -21.59 -21.15
C ASN A 216 3.55 -22.41 -22.04
N ALA A 217 2.58 -21.77 -22.70
CA ALA A 217 1.72 -22.36 -23.72
C ALA A 217 2.15 -21.94 -25.12
#